data_AF-A0A067H7F6-F1
#
_entry.id   AF-A0A067H7F6-F1
#
_cell.length_a   1.000
_cell.length_b   1.000
_cell.length_c   1.000
_cell.angle_alpha   90.00
_cell.angle_beta   90.00
_cell.angle_gamma   90.00
#
_symmetry.space_group_name_H-M   'P 1'
#
loop_
_entity.id
_entity.type
_entity.pdbx_description
1 polymer ?
#
loop_
_entity_poly.entity_id
_entity_poly.type
_entity_poly.pdbx_seq_one_letter_code
_entity_poly.pdbx_strand_id
1 'polypeptide(L)'
;KLTGRNEFQGIGLLNFNDSEVDHWKQLIPDAEHVVLNLDHVSNDITWESLYPEWIDEEEEFEVPTCPSLPKLQVAGKPRIDLVAVKLPCIKLGTWSRDVARLHLQLEAARIASSSKGLHPVHVLLVTECFPIPNLFTCKDIVVREGNAWLYKPDLHRLREKLLLPVGSCELAVPLKAKENFYSERARREAYATILHSAHVYVCGAIAAAQSIRMAGSTRDLVILVDETISDYHRGGLEAAGWKIHTIQRIRNPKAERDAYNEWNYSKFRLWQLTDYDKIIFIDADLLILRNIDFLFEMPEITATGNNATLFNSGVMVVEPSNCTFQLLMDHIYEIESYNGGDQGYLNEIFTWWHRIPKHMNFLKHFWEGDEEEKKHMKIRLFGADPPILYVLHYLGNKPWLCFRDYDCNWNVDILQEFASDIAHKTWWKVHDAMPEHLQKFCLLRSKQKAALEWDRRQAEKANYTDGHWKIKIQDKRLKTCFEDFCFWESMLWHWGEKNWTDNSTASTPPPPAITSASLSS
;
A
#
# COMPACT_ATOMS: atom_id res chain seq x y z
N LYS A 1 -18.85 -0.67 33.89
CA LYS A 1 -18.42 -0.45 35.31
C LYS A 1 -16.91 -0.35 35.35
N LEU A 2 -16.33 0.85 35.45
CA LEU A 2 -14.91 1.05 35.75
C LEU A 2 -14.68 0.52 37.18
N THR A 3 -13.84 -0.50 37.34
CA THR A 3 -13.73 -1.27 38.59
C THR A 3 -12.95 -0.58 39.70
N GLY A 4 -12.37 0.60 39.46
CA GLY A 4 -11.70 1.41 40.46
C GLY A 4 -12.37 2.77 40.66
N ARG A 5 -13.16 2.93 41.72
CA ARG A 5 -13.73 4.25 42.11
C ARG A 5 -12.66 5.30 42.50
N ASN A 6 -11.41 4.89 42.68
CA ASN A 6 -10.26 5.75 43.02
C ASN A 6 -9.21 5.84 41.89
N GLU A 7 -9.52 5.41 40.66
CA GLU A 7 -8.51 5.22 39.60
C GLU A 7 -8.28 6.47 38.73
N PHE A 8 -9.25 7.38 38.63
CA PHE A 8 -9.18 8.60 37.83
C PHE A 8 -9.32 9.83 38.74
N GLN A 9 -8.27 10.64 38.85
CA GLN A 9 -8.29 11.87 39.65
C GLN A 9 -8.83 13.06 38.85
N GLY A 10 -8.58 13.08 37.53
CA GLY A 10 -9.12 14.10 36.63
C GLY A 10 -9.63 13.54 35.31
N ILE A 11 -10.77 14.07 34.87
CA ILE A 11 -11.46 13.71 33.63
C ILE A 11 -11.55 14.95 32.74
N GLY A 12 -10.91 14.89 31.58
CA GLY A 12 -11.07 15.89 30.52
C GLY A 12 -12.27 15.55 29.65
N LEU A 13 -13.25 16.45 29.54
CA LEU A 13 -14.45 16.29 28.72
C LEU A 13 -14.35 17.20 27.49
N LEU A 14 -14.29 16.61 26.30
CA LEU A 14 -14.20 17.33 25.02
C LEU A 14 -15.45 17.09 24.16
N ASN A 15 -16.04 18.17 23.66
CA ASN A 15 -17.20 18.18 22.76
C ASN A 15 -18.50 17.58 23.34
N PHE A 16 -18.72 17.76 24.64
CA PHE A 16 -19.99 17.44 25.32
C PHE A 16 -20.78 18.72 25.61
N ASN A 17 -22.11 18.65 25.55
CA ASN A 17 -22.96 19.78 25.97
C ASN A 17 -23.09 19.85 27.50
N ASP A 18 -23.61 20.97 28.03
CA ASP A 18 -23.72 21.20 29.48
C ASP A 18 -24.48 20.08 30.22
N SER A 19 -25.58 19.59 29.64
CA SER A 19 -26.38 18.52 30.24
C SER A 19 -25.63 17.18 30.31
N GLU A 20 -24.80 16.89 29.29
CA GLU A 20 -23.95 15.70 29.27
C GLU A 20 -22.78 15.83 30.24
N VAL A 21 -22.19 17.02 30.36
CA VAL A 21 -21.15 17.32 31.35
C VAL A 21 -21.69 17.12 32.76
N ASP A 22 -22.91 17.57 33.05
CA ASP A 22 -23.53 17.36 34.37
C ASP A 22 -23.84 15.88 34.63
N HIS A 23 -24.19 15.11 33.60
CA HIS A 23 -24.32 13.66 33.73
C HIS A 23 -22.99 12.98 34.08
N TRP A 24 -21.88 13.39 33.46
CA TRP A 24 -20.54 12.90 33.82
C TRP A 24 -20.19 13.16 35.28
N LYS A 25 -20.46 14.38 35.77
CA LYS A 25 -20.25 14.73 37.19
C LYS A 25 -21.06 13.86 38.15
N GLN A 26 -22.27 13.45 37.76
CA GLN A 26 -23.09 12.53 38.56
C GLN A 26 -22.58 11.10 38.51
N LEU A 27 -22.00 10.67 37.39
CA LEU A 27 -21.52 9.30 37.18
C LEU A 27 -20.24 9.02 37.98
N ILE A 28 -19.33 9.99 38.06
CA ILE A 28 -18.03 9.87 38.75
C ILE A 28 -17.79 11.09 39.65
N PRO A 29 -18.59 11.28 40.72
CA PRO A 29 -18.58 12.52 41.51
C PRO A 29 -17.26 12.81 42.23
N ASP A 30 -16.44 11.78 42.46
CA ASP A 30 -15.18 11.87 43.18
C ASP A 30 -14.00 12.37 42.30
N ALA A 31 -14.19 12.48 40.98
CA ALA A 31 -13.17 12.96 40.04
C ALA A 31 -13.31 14.46 39.73
N GLU A 32 -12.19 15.14 39.50
CA GLU A 32 -12.21 16.53 39.02
C GLU A 32 -12.53 16.56 37.52
N HIS A 33 -13.55 17.32 37.12
CA HIS A 33 -13.99 17.39 35.72
C HIS A 33 -13.52 18.69 35.09
N VAL A 34 -12.77 18.56 33.99
CA VAL A 34 -12.26 19.69 33.21
C VAL A 34 -12.99 19.71 31.88
N VAL A 35 -13.79 20.74 31.64
CA VAL A 35 -14.39 20.98 30.32
C VAL A 35 -13.30 21.54 29.40
N LEU A 36 -12.99 20.80 28.35
CA LEU A 36 -11.93 21.11 27.39
C LEU A 36 -12.54 21.90 26.23
N ASN A 37 -12.29 23.20 26.19
CA ASN A 37 -12.77 24.06 25.11
C ASN A 37 -11.79 24.03 23.93
N LEU A 38 -12.26 23.58 22.78
CA LEU A 38 -11.52 23.55 21.53
C LEU A 38 -12.15 24.54 20.55
N ASP A 39 -11.34 25.47 20.06
CA ASP A 39 -11.80 26.39 19.01
C ASP A 39 -12.12 25.60 17.73
N HIS A 40 -13.23 25.95 17.08
CA HIS A 40 -13.61 25.33 15.83
C HIS A 40 -12.58 25.62 14.73
N VAL A 41 -12.31 24.60 13.91
CA VAL A 41 -11.54 24.78 12.68
C VAL A 41 -12.28 25.77 11.77
N SER A 42 -11.52 26.64 11.07
CA SER A 42 -12.11 27.53 10.06
C SER A 42 -12.91 26.71 9.04
N ASN A 43 -14.08 27.22 8.64
CA ASN A 43 -14.93 26.59 7.63
C ASN A 43 -14.24 26.51 6.25
N ASP A 44 -13.18 27.29 6.03
CA ASP A 44 -12.40 27.28 4.80
C ASP A 44 -11.44 26.08 4.71
N ILE A 45 -11.16 25.41 5.83
CA ILE A 45 -10.31 24.20 5.87
C ILE A 45 -11.20 23.00 5.61
N THR A 46 -11.25 22.57 4.34
CA THR A 46 -11.95 21.34 3.92
C THR A 46 -11.05 20.10 4.02
N TRP A 47 -11.63 18.92 3.78
CA TRP A 47 -10.84 17.69 3.75
C TRP A 47 -9.77 17.73 2.65
N GLU A 48 -10.10 18.31 1.49
CA GLU A 48 -9.19 18.51 0.35
C GLU A 48 -8.08 19.52 0.65
N SER A 49 -8.28 20.44 1.59
CA SER A 49 -7.18 21.31 2.04
C SER A 49 -6.14 20.55 2.88
N LEU A 50 -6.57 19.51 3.60
CA LEU A 50 -5.69 18.61 4.35
C LEU A 50 -5.15 17.45 3.51
N TYR A 51 -5.91 17.02 2.49
CA TYR A 51 -5.59 15.91 1.60
C TYR A 51 -5.77 16.30 0.13
N PRO A 52 -4.98 17.26 -0.38
CA PRO A 52 -5.10 17.73 -1.76
C PRO A 52 -4.68 16.62 -2.74
N GLU A 53 -5.25 16.60 -3.95
CA GLU A 53 -4.79 15.68 -5.00
C GLU A 53 -3.33 15.93 -5.35
N TRP A 54 -2.96 17.19 -5.52
CA TRP A 54 -1.63 17.60 -5.95
C TRP A 54 -0.95 18.49 -4.90
N ILE A 55 0.35 18.26 -4.70
CA ILE A 55 1.29 19.16 -4.03
C ILE A 55 2.59 19.18 -4.83
N ASP A 56 3.44 20.18 -4.60
CA ASP A 56 4.79 20.21 -5.15
C ASP A 56 5.72 19.23 -4.41
N GLU A 57 5.60 17.94 -4.72
CA GLU A 57 6.35 16.86 -4.07
C GLU A 57 7.86 16.90 -4.38
N GLU A 58 8.27 17.64 -5.41
CA GLU A 58 9.68 17.82 -5.77
C GLU A 58 10.31 19.04 -5.11
N GLU A 59 9.48 19.88 -4.45
CA GLU A 59 9.87 21.14 -3.82
C GLU A 59 10.60 22.07 -4.80
N GLU A 60 10.17 22.09 -6.07
CA GLU A 60 10.80 22.90 -7.12
C GLU A 60 10.38 24.39 -7.04
N PHE A 61 9.14 24.63 -6.62
CA PHE A 61 8.50 25.94 -6.53
C PHE A 61 8.22 26.34 -5.07
N GLU A 62 7.67 25.42 -4.28
CA GLU A 62 7.34 25.68 -2.87
C GLU A 62 7.50 24.43 -2.00
N VAL A 63 7.75 24.63 -0.71
CA VAL A 63 7.71 23.54 0.27
C VAL A 63 6.24 23.38 0.71
N PRO A 64 5.59 22.24 0.40
CA PRO A 64 4.17 22.07 0.68
C PRO A 64 3.95 21.97 2.21
N THR A 65 3.01 22.74 2.73
CA THR A 65 2.68 22.78 4.16
C THR A 65 1.21 22.61 4.41
N CYS A 66 0.86 21.94 5.51
CA CYS A 66 -0.54 21.81 5.90
C CYS A 66 -1.10 23.03 6.64
N PRO A 67 -2.41 23.35 6.48
CA PRO A 67 -3.09 24.33 7.31
C PRO A 67 -2.95 24.00 8.81
N SER A 68 -2.72 25.03 9.63
CA SER A 68 -2.67 24.85 11.08
C SER A 68 -4.07 24.70 11.66
N LEU A 69 -4.30 23.62 12.40
CA LEU A 69 -5.51 23.45 13.21
C LEU A 69 -5.36 24.13 14.58
N PRO A 70 -6.44 24.68 15.17
CA PRO A 70 -6.41 25.19 16.54
C PRO A 70 -5.95 24.11 17.53
N LYS A 71 -5.14 24.48 18.51
CA LYS A 71 -4.62 23.53 19.51
C LYS A 71 -5.21 23.84 20.87
N LEU A 72 -5.60 22.80 21.59
CA LEU A 72 -6.15 22.94 22.93
C LEU A 72 -5.04 23.31 23.93
N GLN A 73 -5.25 24.37 24.70
CA GLN A 73 -4.37 24.75 25.80
C GLN A 73 -4.91 24.15 27.08
N VAL A 74 -4.27 23.08 27.57
CA VAL A 74 -4.64 22.46 28.85
C VAL A 74 -3.79 23.07 29.96
N ALA A 75 -4.44 23.61 31.00
CA ALA A 75 -3.76 24.01 32.21
C ALA A 75 -3.09 22.78 32.86
N GLY A 76 -1.85 22.89 33.31
CA GLY A 76 -1.09 21.76 33.88
C GLY A 76 -1.68 21.12 35.14
N LYS A 77 -2.81 21.63 35.65
CA LYS A 77 -3.62 21.07 36.74
C LYS A 77 -5.12 21.28 36.43
N PRO A 78 -5.99 20.34 36.83
CA PRO A 78 -5.68 19.06 37.47
C PRO A 78 -5.01 18.06 36.51
N ARG A 79 -4.43 17.01 37.09
CA ARG A 79 -3.89 15.90 36.31
C ARG A 79 -5.05 15.18 35.63
N ILE A 80 -4.96 14.99 34.31
CA ILE A 80 -5.94 14.24 33.53
C ILE A 80 -5.49 12.78 33.43
N ASP A 81 -6.38 11.86 33.83
CA ASP A 81 -6.19 10.40 33.74
C ASP A 81 -7.13 9.77 32.70
N LEU A 82 -8.23 10.44 32.37
CA LEU A 82 -9.19 10.06 31.34
C LEU A 82 -9.53 11.25 30.45
N VAL A 83 -9.37 11.10 29.14
CA VAL A 83 -9.86 12.05 28.14
C VAL A 83 -11.10 11.45 27.48
N ALA A 84 -12.28 11.96 27.80
CA ALA A 84 -13.52 11.58 27.14
C ALA A 84 -13.83 12.57 26.02
N VAL A 85 -14.13 12.05 24.83
CA VAL A 85 -14.41 12.85 23.64
C VAL A 85 -15.63 12.31 22.92
N LYS A 86 -16.60 13.18 22.64
CA LYS A 86 -17.76 12.84 21.79
C LYS A 86 -17.42 13.19 20.34
N LEU A 87 -17.53 12.21 19.43
CA LEU A 87 -17.21 12.42 18.02
C LEU A 87 -18.48 12.43 17.15
N PRO A 88 -18.60 13.38 16.20
CA PRO A 88 -19.70 13.37 15.24
C PRO A 88 -19.62 12.12 14.36
N CYS A 89 -20.77 11.57 13.98
CA CYS A 89 -20.90 10.40 13.12
C CYS A 89 -22.17 10.54 12.28
N ILE A 90 -22.02 10.88 11.00
CA ILE A 90 -23.12 11.04 10.05
C ILE A 90 -23.14 9.79 9.18
N LYS A 91 -24.03 8.83 9.47
CA LYS A 91 -24.09 7.54 8.75
C LYS A 91 -24.37 7.67 7.24
N LEU A 92 -24.98 8.78 6.83
CA LEU A 92 -25.24 9.12 5.42
C LEU A 92 -24.09 10.01 4.91
N GLY A 93 -23.07 9.41 4.30
CA GLY A 93 -21.95 10.13 3.68
C GLY A 93 -20.56 9.64 4.08
N THR A 94 -19.51 10.35 3.66
CA THR A 94 -18.09 10.07 3.97
C THR A 94 -17.72 10.51 5.38
N TRP A 95 -18.35 9.90 6.39
CA TRP A 95 -18.12 10.25 7.80
C TRP A 95 -16.64 10.13 8.23
N SER A 96 -15.85 9.32 7.54
CA SER A 96 -14.42 9.12 7.80
C SER A 96 -13.53 10.25 7.26
N ARG A 97 -14.06 11.09 6.38
CA ARG A 97 -13.40 12.28 5.78
C ARG A 97 -14.05 13.57 6.29
N ASP A 98 -14.06 13.73 7.61
CA ASP A 98 -14.63 14.89 8.30
C ASP A 98 -13.56 15.62 9.13
N VAL A 99 -13.35 16.90 8.85
CA VAL A 99 -12.27 17.71 9.45
C VAL A 99 -12.46 17.87 10.95
N ALA A 100 -13.70 18.11 11.41
CA ALA A 100 -13.98 18.26 12.84
C ALA A 100 -13.74 16.95 13.61
N ARG A 101 -14.14 15.82 13.04
CA ARG A 101 -13.92 14.48 13.58
C ARG A 101 -12.43 14.14 13.66
N LEU A 102 -11.65 14.47 12.63
CA LEU A 102 -10.19 14.30 12.65
C LEU A 102 -9.56 15.18 13.73
N HIS A 103 -9.92 16.46 13.76
CA HIS A 103 -9.37 17.43 14.71
C HIS A 103 -9.63 17.04 16.17
N LEU A 104 -10.85 16.64 16.51
CA LEU A 104 -11.20 16.17 17.86
C LEU A 104 -10.37 14.95 18.29
N GLN A 105 -10.12 14.00 17.39
CA GLN A 105 -9.31 12.82 17.68
C GLN A 105 -7.82 13.18 17.86
N LEU A 106 -7.29 14.09 17.05
CA LEU A 106 -5.90 14.56 17.19
C LEU A 106 -5.69 15.32 18.50
N GLU A 107 -6.65 16.15 18.92
CA GLU A 107 -6.55 16.86 20.20
C GLU A 107 -6.77 15.91 21.39
N ALA A 108 -7.65 14.91 21.29
CA ALA A 108 -7.74 13.84 22.28
C ALA A 108 -6.39 13.15 22.48
N ALA A 109 -5.72 12.82 21.37
CA ALA A 109 -4.41 12.20 21.37
C ALA A 109 -3.33 13.13 21.94
N ARG A 110 -3.37 14.42 21.61
CA ARG A 110 -2.41 15.44 22.11
C ARG A 110 -2.53 15.62 23.61
N ILE A 111 -3.74 15.65 24.15
CA ILE A 111 -3.99 15.76 25.59
C ILE A 111 -3.53 14.50 26.30
N ALA A 112 -3.90 13.31 25.80
CA ALA A 112 -3.47 12.05 26.39
C ALA A 112 -1.94 11.91 26.43
N SER A 113 -1.28 12.32 25.36
CA SER A 113 0.18 12.22 25.24
C SER A 113 0.96 13.34 25.93
N SER A 114 0.29 14.39 26.41
CA SER A 114 0.89 15.51 27.14
C SER A 114 1.54 15.08 28.47
N SER A 115 1.11 13.95 29.05
CA SER A 115 1.72 13.39 30.26
C SER A 115 3.14 12.85 30.02
N LYS A 116 3.60 12.77 28.76
CA LYS A 116 4.93 12.27 28.36
C LYS A 116 5.25 10.88 28.91
N GLY A 117 4.22 10.06 29.20
CA GLY A 117 4.40 8.72 29.76
C GLY A 117 4.70 8.69 31.26
N LEU A 118 4.60 9.82 31.98
CA LEU A 118 4.75 9.88 33.44
C LEU A 118 3.67 9.05 34.16
N HIS A 119 2.50 8.92 33.54
CA HIS A 119 1.40 8.09 33.99
C HIS A 119 0.54 7.64 32.80
N PRO A 120 -0.18 6.51 32.91
CA PRO A 120 -1.12 6.08 31.88
C PRO A 120 -2.31 7.03 31.80
N VAL A 121 -2.76 7.32 30.59
CA VAL A 121 -3.97 8.10 30.32
C VAL A 121 -4.89 7.25 29.45
N HIS A 122 -6.15 7.16 29.84
CA HIS A 122 -7.18 6.50 29.04
C HIS A 122 -7.85 7.50 28.12
N VAL A 123 -8.27 7.05 26.94
CA VAL A 123 -9.04 7.86 25.99
C VAL A 123 -10.37 7.16 25.72
N LEU A 124 -11.47 7.83 26.03
CA LEU A 124 -12.81 7.33 25.76
C LEU A 124 -13.40 8.10 24.57
N LEU A 125 -13.65 7.40 23.48
CA LEU A 125 -14.32 7.96 22.30
C LEU A 125 -15.79 7.51 22.30
N VAL A 126 -16.72 8.47 22.33
CA VAL A 126 -18.16 8.23 22.29
C VAL A 126 -18.66 8.50 20.87
N THR A 127 -18.86 7.44 20.09
CA THR A 127 -19.25 7.50 18.69
C THR A 127 -19.72 6.16 18.13
N GLU A 128 -20.67 6.18 17.20
CA GLU A 128 -21.15 4.97 16.50
C GLU A 128 -20.23 4.55 15.35
N CYS A 129 -19.52 5.50 14.75
CA CYS A 129 -18.57 5.28 13.68
C CYS A 129 -17.20 4.90 14.28
N PHE A 130 -16.47 3.94 13.69
CA PHE A 130 -15.19 3.53 14.27
C PHE A 130 -14.15 4.68 14.27
N PRO A 131 -13.33 4.81 15.33
CA PRO A 131 -12.23 5.79 15.37
C PRO A 131 -11.15 5.53 14.32
N ILE A 132 -10.29 6.51 14.04
CA ILE A 132 -9.18 6.39 13.09
C ILE A 132 -8.30 5.18 13.48
N PRO A 133 -8.30 4.08 12.71
CA PRO A 133 -7.75 2.80 13.16
C PRO A 133 -6.25 2.82 13.41
N ASN A 134 -5.52 3.68 12.70
CA ASN A 134 -4.08 3.84 12.81
C ASN A 134 -3.66 4.98 13.75
N LEU A 135 -4.61 5.71 14.37
CA LEU A 135 -4.34 6.63 15.47
C LEU A 135 -4.67 5.97 16.82
N PHE A 136 -5.89 5.46 16.95
CA PHE A 136 -6.35 4.69 18.11
C PHE A 136 -6.46 3.22 17.74
N THR A 137 -5.34 2.52 17.91
CA THR A 137 -5.24 1.15 17.41
C THR A 137 -6.09 0.21 18.24
N CYS A 138 -6.63 -0.81 17.59
CA CYS A 138 -7.45 -1.77 18.30
C CYS A 138 -6.64 -2.68 19.25
N LYS A 139 -5.30 -2.67 19.17
CA LYS A 139 -4.41 -3.26 20.22
C LYS A 139 -4.52 -2.50 21.55
N ASP A 140 -4.87 -1.22 21.49
CA ASP A 140 -4.95 -0.34 22.66
C ASP A 140 -6.36 -0.32 23.26
N ILE A 141 -7.32 -1.05 22.68
CA ILE A 141 -8.70 -1.06 23.19
C ILE A 141 -8.78 -1.84 24.51
N VAL A 142 -9.35 -1.20 25.53
CA VAL A 142 -9.63 -1.83 26.83
C VAL A 142 -11.00 -2.48 26.82
N VAL A 143 -12.01 -1.74 26.36
CA VAL A 143 -13.38 -2.23 26.26
C VAL A 143 -14.16 -1.39 25.23
N ARG A 144 -15.07 -2.05 24.52
CA ARG A 144 -16.11 -1.40 23.71
C ARG A 144 -17.47 -1.83 24.22
N GLU A 145 -18.33 -0.86 24.54
CA GLU A 145 -19.72 -1.10 24.92
C GLU A 145 -20.63 -0.15 24.12
N GLY A 146 -21.35 -0.69 23.13
CA GLY A 146 -22.15 0.12 22.20
C GLY A 146 -21.28 1.13 21.42
N ASN A 147 -21.55 2.41 21.64
CA ASN A 147 -20.84 3.54 21.03
C ASN A 147 -19.68 4.07 21.89
N ALA A 148 -19.38 3.45 23.03
CA ALA A 148 -18.29 3.84 23.91
C ALA A 148 -17.04 2.99 23.64
N TRP A 149 -15.95 3.63 23.21
CA TRP A 149 -14.67 3.00 22.90
C TRP A 149 -13.60 3.48 23.88
N LEU A 150 -13.22 2.63 24.84
CA LEU A 150 -12.19 2.97 25.81
C LEU A 150 -10.83 2.41 25.36
N TYR A 151 -9.86 3.30 25.24
CA TYR A 151 -8.48 2.98 24.86
C TYR A 151 -7.51 3.27 26.01
N LYS A 152 -6.41 2.52 26.04
CA LYS A 152 -5.21 2.79 26.82
C LYS A 152 -4.02 2.86 25.86
N PRO A 153 -3.85 3.99 25.15
CA PRO A 153 -2.84 4.12 24.10
C PRO A 153 -1.41 4.13 24.65
N ASP A 154 -0.47 3.68 23.83
CA ASP A 154 0.97 3.95 24.03
C ASP A 154 1.25 5.43 23.78
N LEU A 155 1.52 6.16 24.86
CA LEU A 155 1.72 7.62 24.80
C LEU A 155 3.00 8.03 24.08
N HIS A 156 4.01 7.17 23.99
CA HIS A 156 5.22 7.46 23.21
C HIS A 156 4.91 7.39 21.72
N ARG A 157 4.32 6.28 21.28
CA ARG A 157 3.93 6.08 19.86
C ARG A 157 2.94 7.15 19.40
N LEU A 158 2.03 7.55 20.29
CA LEU A 158 1.07 8.61 20.00
C LEU A 158 1.77 9.96 19.78
N ARG A 159 2.82 10.29 20.55
CA ARG A 159 3.62 11.51 20.33
C ARG A 159 4.35 11.47 19.02
N GLU A 160 4.99 10.36 18.67
CA GLU A 160 5.71 10.20 17.41
C GLU A 160 4.76 10.43 16.22
N LYS A 161 3.57 9.84 16.27
CA LYS A 161 2.50 10.04 15.28
C LYS A 161 2.05 11.52 15.18
N LEU A 162 1.92 12.22 16.31
CA LEU A 162 1.51 13.62 16.35
C LEU A 162 2.60 14.63 15.94
N LEU A 163 3.84 14.18 15.69
CA LEU A 163 4.90 15.01 15.10
C LEU A 163 4.81 15.06 13.57
N LEU A 164 4.08 14.13 12.96
CA LEU A 164 3.90 14.09 11.52
C LEU A 164 2.85 15.11 11.06
N PRO A 165 2.83 15.44 9.75
CA PRO A 165 1.80 16.30 9.19
C PRO A 165 0.38 15.83 9.51
N VAL A 166 -0.53 16.79 9.67
CA VAL A 166 -1.94 16.52 9.99
C VAL A 166 -2.68 15.79 8.87
N GLY A 167 -2.22 15.96 7.63
CA GLY A 167 -2.74 15.29 6.44
C GLY A 167 -1.69 15.22 5.32
N SER A 168 -2.14 14.88 4.12
CA SER A 168 -1.27 14.66 2.95
C SER A 168 -0.86 15.94 2.22
N CYS A 169 -1.25 17.13 2.71
CA CYS A 169 -0.84 18.44 2.18
C CYS A 169 0.63 18.78 2.40
N GLU A 170 1.36 17.96 3.14
CA GLU A 170 2.78 18.10 3.44
C GLU A 170 3.42 16.72 3.40
N LEU A 171 4.67 16.66 2.91
CA LEU A 171 5.41 15.41 2.83
C LEU A 171 5.85 14.96 4.21
N ALA A 172 5.57 13.70 4.55
CA ALA A 172 5.98 13.10 5.81
C ALA A 172 7.47 12.69 5.80
N VAL A 173 8.08 12.60 4.62
CA VAL A 173 9.51 12.39 4.40
C VAL A 173 10.02 13.32 3.31
N PRO A 174 11.22 13.93 3.45
CA PRO A 174 11.77 14.78 2.42
C PRO A 174 12.12 13.98 1.16
N LEU A 175 12.14 14.63 -0.02
CA LEU A 175 12.49 14.01 -1.31
C LEU A 175 13.85 13.30 -1.27
N LYS A 176 14.83 13.92 -0.58
CA LYS A 176 16.13 13.33 -0.29
C LYS A 176 16.15 12.83 1.14
N ALA A 177 15.81 11.56 1.33
CA ALA A 177 15.99 10.90 2.63
C ALA A 177 17.47 10.97 3.05
N LYS A 178 17.72 11.25 4.32
CA LYS A 178 19.09 11.28 4.87
C LYS A 178 19.63 9.86 4.91
N GLU A 179 20.56 9.47 4.03
CA GLU A 179 21.02 8.07 3.83
C GLU A 179 21.59 7.33 5.07
N ASN A 180 21.70 7.98 6.24
CA ASN A 180 22.20 7.37 7.47
C ASN A 180 21.06 6.94 8.40
N PHE A 181 20.53 5.74 8.19
CA PHE A 181 19.55 5.11 9.09
C PHE A 181 20.13 3.84 9.69
N TYR A 182 20.99 4.00 10.70
CA TYR A 182 21.38 2.90 11.58
C TYR A 182 20.39 2.84 12.73
N SER A 183 19.42 1.92 12.65
CA SER A 183 18.63 1.55 13.82
C SER A 183 19.47 0.61 14.68
N GLU A 184 19.90 1.05 15.85
CA GLU A 184 20.72 0.26 16.80
C GLU A 184 19.99 -0.98 17.35
N ARG A 185 18.68 -1.12 17.08
CA ARG A 185 17.87 -2.27 17.48
C ARG A 185 17.59 -3.18 16.29
N ALA A 186 17.73 -4.49 16.50
CA ALA A 186 17.18 -5.49 15.59
C ALA A 186 15.64 -5.40 15.64
N ARG A 187 15.05 -4.67 14.69
CA ARG A 187 13.60 -4.58 14.51
C ARG A 187 13.14 -5.71 13.59
N ARG A 188 11.98 -6.31 13.88
CA ARG A 188 11.39 -7.36 13.04
C ARG A 188 10.70 -6.69 11.85
N GLU A 189 11.46 -6.52 10.78
CA GLU A 189 11.04 -5.74 9.61
C GLU A 189 11.18 -6.56 8.32
N ALA A 190 10.20 -6.43 7.43
CA ALA A 190 10.21 -7.12 6.15
C ALA A 190 9.65 -6.27 5.01
N TYR A 191 10.16 -6.51 3.81
CA TYR A 191 9.39 -6.23 2.60
C TYR A 191 8.36 -7.36 2.41
N ALA A 192 7.14 -6.99 2.10
CA ALA A 192 6.05 -7.93 1.89
C ALA A 192 5.47 -7.78 0.48
N THR A 193 5.12 -8.89 -0.17
CA THR A 193 4.32 -8.89 -1.39
C THR A 193 3.31 -10.04 -1.39
N ILE A 194 2.38 -10.05 -2.33
CA ILE A 194 1.32 -11.06 -2.43
C ILE A 194 1.12 -11.50 -3.87
N LEU A 195 0.96 -12.82 -4.08
CA LEU A 195 0.69 -13.38 -5.41
C LEU A 195 -0.66 -14.07 -5.47
N HIS A 196 -1.41 -13.75 -6.53
CA HIS A 196 -2.67 -14.41 -6.88
C HIS A 196 -2.59 -15.20 -8.18
N SER A 197 -1.51 -15.05 -8.95
CA SER A 197 -1.33 -15.76 -10.21
C SER A 197 0.14 -16.10 -10.41
N ALA A 198 0.47 -17.39 -10.28
CA ALA A 198 1.83 -17.88 -10.47
C ALA A 198 2.38 -17.50 -11.85
N HIS A 199 1.57 -17.72 -12.88
CA HIS A 199 1.98 -17.64 -14.28
C HIS A 199 2.16 -16.21 -14.78
N VAL A 200 1.67 -15.24 -14.02
CA VAL A 200 1.77 -13.83 -14.38
C VAL A 200 2.80 -13.13 -13.51
N TYR A 201 2.89 -13.40 -12.20
CA TYR A 201 3.63 -12.52 -11.29
C TYR A 201 4.83 -13.16 -10.58
N VAL A 202 5.12 -14.46 -10.74
CA VAL A 202 6.32 -15.07 -10.09
C VAL A 202 7.62 -14.44 -10.60
N CYS A 203 7.76 -14.24 -11.91
CA CYS A 203 8.92 -13.53 -12.46
C CYS A 203 9.04 -12.11 -11.91
N GLY A 204 7.92 -11.38 -11.80
CA GLY A 204 7.87 -10.04 -11.21
C GLY A 204 8.35 -10.03 -9.76
N ALA A 205 7.84 -10.93 -8.92
CA ALA A 205 8.25 -11.03 -7.52
C ALA A 205 9.73 -11.42 -7.37
N ILE A 206 10.26 -12.29 -8.22
CA ILE A 206 11.70 -12.62 -8.24
C ILE A 206 12.54 -11.39 -8.60
N ALA A 207 12.13 -10.64 -9.63
CA ALA A 207 12.80 -9.40 -10.02
C ALA A 207 12.70 -8.31 -8.93
N ALA A 208 11.57 -8.22 -8.23
CA ALA A 208 11.40 -7.32 -7.09
C ALA A 208 12.39 -7.66 -5.96
N ALA A 209 12.51 -8.94 -5.57
CA ALA A 209 13.51 -9.39 -4.60
C ALA A 209 14.94 -9.04 -5.04
N GLN A 210 15.28 -9.32 -6.30
CA GLN A 210 16.59 -8.95 -6.85
C GLN A 210 16.83 -7.45 -6.73
N SER A 211 15.85 -6.62 -7.08
CA SER A 211 15.98 -5.15 -7.02
C SER A 211 16.18 -4.63 -5.59
N ILE A 212 15.47 -5.20 -4.60
CA ILE A 212 15.64 -4.86 -3.18
C ILE A 212 17.07 -5.17 -2.71
N ARG A 213 17.62 -6.33 -3.12
CA ARG A 213 18.98 -6.73 -2.78
C ARG A 213 20.04 -5.87 -3.48
N MET A 214 19.83 -5.54 -4.75
CA MET A 214 20.70 -4.62 -5.49
C MET A 214 20.69 -3.20 -4.90
N ALA A 215 19.56 -2.77 -4.34
CA ALA A 215 19.45 -1.51 -3.60
C ALA A 215 20.11 -1.57 -2.20
N GLY A 216 20.65 -2.72 -1.79
CA GLY A 216 21.43 -2.87 -0.56
C GLY A 216 20.62 -3.19 0.69
N SER A 217 19.32 -3.47 0.59
CA SER A 217 18.53 -3.84 1.77
C SER A 217 18.84 -5.26 2.24
N THR A 218 18.95 -5.42 3.56
CA THR A 218 19.18 -6.70 4.25
C THR A 218 17.93 -7.23 4.96
N ARG A 219 16.80 -6.52 4.86
CA ARG A 219 15.55 -6.88 5.54
C ARG A 219 14.98 -8.18 5.00
N ASP A 220 14.14 -8.82 5.81
CA ASP A 220 13.43 -10.02 5.39
C ASP A 220 12.57 -9.72 4.16
N LEU A 221 12.42 -10.71 3.29
CA LEU A 221 11.48 -10.68 2.17
C LEU A 221 10.41 -11.72 2.48
N VAL A 222 9.15 -11.32 2.56
CA VAL A 222 8.02 -12.22 2.85
C VAL A 222 7.02 -12.16 1.71
N ILE A 223 6.61 -13.32 1.21
CA ILE A 223 5.63 -13.40 0.13
C ILE A 223 4.42 -14.21 0.56
N LEU A 224 3.25 -13.62 0.38
CA LEU A 224 1.98 -14.27 0.63
C LEU A 224 1.54 -15.00 -0.64
N VAL A 225 1.33 -16.31 -0.51
CA VAL A 225 0.91 -17.17 -1.62
C VAL A 225 -0.18 -18.12 -1.15
N ASP A 226 -1.08 -18.51 -2.05
CA ASP A 226 -2.05 -19.58 -1.78
C ASP A 226 -1.60 -20.92 -2.38
N GLU A 227 -2.41 -21.95 -2.17
CA GLU A 227 -2.16 -23.33 -2.61
C GLU A 227 -2.08 -23.50 -4.14
N THR A 228 -2.56 -22.54 -4.94
CA THR A 228 -2.45 -22.59 -6.41
C THR A 228 -1.04 -22.30 -6.91
N ILE A 229 -0.17 -21.73 -6.06
CA ILE A 229 1.24 -21.53 -6.39
C ILE A 229 1.97 -22.86 -6.16
N SER A 230 2.34 -23.55 -7.24
CA SER A 230 3.00 -24.85 -7.17
C SER A 230 4.37 -24.84 -6.51
N ASP A 231 4.83 -25.98 -6.02
CA ASP A 231 6.17 -26.18 -5.42
C ASP A 231 7.33 -25.70 -6.30
N TYR A 232 7.23 -25.87 -7.63
CA TYR A 232 8.22 -25.33 -8.56
C TYR A 232 8.40 -23.81 -8.41
N HIS A 233 7.29 -23.07 -8.43
CA HIS A 233 7.27 -21.63 -8.27
C HIS A 233 7.67 -21.21 -6.85
N ARG A 234 7.23 -21.95 -5.83
CA ARG A 234 7.63 -21.73 -4.42
C ARG A 234 9.15 -21.85 -4.26
N GLY A 235 9.76 -22.90 -4.80
CA GLY A 235 11.21 -23.06 -4.78
C GLY A 235 11.97 -21.95 -5.52
N GLY A 236 11.40 -21.41 -6.60
CA GLY A 236 11.95 -20.23 -7.28
C GLY A 236 11.90 -18.96 -6.43
N LEU A 237 10.78 -18.73 -5.76
CA LEU A 237 10.60 -17.60 -4.84
C LEU A 237 11.55 -17.72 -3.63
N GLU A 238 11.67 -18.90 -3.04
CA GLU A 238 12.62 -19.19 -1.96
C GLU A 238 14.07 -18.98 -2.38
N ALA A 239 14.44 -19.46 -3.57
CA ALA A 239 15.78 -19.25 -4.14
C ALA A 239 16.08 -17.77 -4.42
N ALA A 240 15.06 -16.95 -4.69
CA ALA A 240 15.19 -15.50 -4.79
C ALA A 240 15.29 -14.80 -3.42
N GLY A 241 15.08 -15.53 -2.32
CA GLY A 241 15.19 -15.04 -0.94
C GLY A 241 13.86 -14.74 -0.27
N TRP A 242 12.72 -15.06 -0.88
CA TRP A 242 11.41 -14.88 -0.26
C TRP A 242 11.12 -15.96 0.78
N LYS A 243 10.69 -15.55 1.97
CA LYS A 243 10.05 -16.41 2.96
C LYS A 243 8.59 -16.61 2.57
N ILE A 244 8.23 -17.85 2.27
CA ILE A 244 6.88 -18.20 1.82
C ILE A 244 5.92 -18.21 3.01
N HIS A 245 4.88 -17.38 2.94
CA HIS A 245 3.77 -17.39 3.89
C HIS A 245 2.50 -17.87 3.18
N THR A 246 2.04 -19.08 3.51
CA THR A 246 0.86 -19.65 2.84
C THR A 246 -0.43 -19.06 3.42
N ILE A 247 -1.31 -18.55 2.57
CA ILE A 247 -2.56 -17.90 2.95
C ILE A 247 -3.78 -18.55 2.27
N GLN A 248 -4.93 -18.42 2.92
CA GLN A 248 -6.21 -18.61 2.26
C GLN A 248 -6.64 -17.28 1.62
N ARG A 249 -6.97 -17.31 0.32
CA ARG A 249 -7.47 -16.14 -0.40
C ARG A 249 -8.74 -15.59 0.24
N ILE A 250 -8.89 -14.27 0.16
CA ILE A 250 -10.09 -13.56 0.57
C ILE A 250 -10.76 -13.06 -0.70
N ARG A 251 -11.98 -13.56 -0.94
CA ARG A 251 -12.79 -13.13 -2.06
C ARG A 251 -13.36 -11.75 -1.75
N ASN A 252 -13.26 -10.83 -2.69
CA ASN A 252 -14.02 -9.59 -2.68
C ASN A 252 -15.51 -9.92 -2.88
N PRO A 253 -16.38 -9.68 -1.88
CA PRO A 253 -17.78 -10.06 -1.97
C PRO A 253 -18.55 -9.29 -3.04
N LYS A 254 -18.07 -8.12 -3.45
CA LYS A 254 -18.70 -7.25 -4.46
C LYS A 254 -18.11 -7.45 -5.87
N ALA A 255 -17.09 -8.30 -6.03
CA ALA A 255 -16.52 -8.59 -7.33
C ALA A 255 -17.34 -9.62 -8.11
N GLU A 256 -17.43 -9.41 -9.43
CA GLU A 256 -17.90 -10.42 -10.37
C GLU A 256 -16.98 -11.65 -10.33
N ARG A 257 -17.53 -12.81 -10.67
CA ARG A 257 -16.77 -14.05 -10.72
C ARG A 257 -15.72 -13.97 -11.82
N ASP A 258 -14.51 -14.46 -11.54
CA ASP A 258 -13.37 -14.48 -12.46
C ASP A 258 -12.88 -13.08 -12.90
N ALA A 259 -13.38 -12.01 -12.27
CA ALA A 259 -12.90 -10.66 -12.49
C ALA A 259 -11.50 -10.45 -11.90
N TYR A 260 -10.74 -9.52 -12.48
CA TYR A 260 -9.37 -9.23 -12.04
C TYR A 260 -9.29 -8.79 -10.56
N ASN A 261 -10.38 -8.23 -10.01
CA ASN A 261 -10.49 -7.72 -8.65
C ASN A 261 -11.05 -8.74 -7.64
N GLU A 262 -11.33 -9.98 -8.06
CA GLU A 262 -12.04 -10.98 -7.25
C GLU A 262 -11.29 -11.38 -5.99
N TRP A 263 -9.95 -11.42 -6.03
CA TRP A 263 -9.14 -11.97 -4.94
C TRP A 263 -8.29 -10.92 -4.22
N ASN A 264 -8.45 -9.66 -4.58
CA ASN A 264 -7.55 -8.57 -4.21
C ASN A 264 -7.61 -8.24 -2.72
N TYR A 265 -8.75 -8.54 -2.09
CA TYR A 265 -8.92 -8.41 -0.64
C TYR A 265 -8.03 -9.37 0.16
N SER A 266 -7.39 -10.34 -0.49
CA SER A 266 -6.32 -11.12 0.13
C SER A 266 -5.15 -10.24 0.59
N LYS A 267 -5.00 -9.01 0.07
CA LYS A 267 -4.06 -8.01 0.60
C LYS A 267 -4.30 -7.71 2.10
N PHE A 268 -5.50 -7.93 2.63
CA PHE A 268 -5.76 -7.79 4.07
C PHE A 268 -4.94 -8.76 4.93
N ARG A 269 -4.47 -9.89 4.36
CA ARG A 269 -3.59 -10.85 5.04
C ARG A 269 -2.25 -10.25 5.45
N LEU A 270 -1.84 -9.11 4.90
CA LEU A 270 -0.66 -8.37 5.35
C LEU A 270 -0.71 -8.05 6.85
N TRP A 271 -1.89 -7.73 7.38
CA TRP A 271 -2.05 -7.47 8.81
C TRP A 271 -1.91 -8.71 9.70
N GLN A 272 -1.85 -9.92 9.13
CA GLN A 272 -1.62 -11.15 9.88
C GLN A 272 -0.12 -11.52 9.98
N LEU A 273 0.78 -10.76 9.35
CA LEU A 273 2.23 -10.93 9.45
C LEU A 273 2.79 -10.46 10.82
N THR A 274 2.19 -10.90 11.92
CA THR A 274 2.49 -10.43 13.29
C THR A 274 3.85 -10.89 13.83
N ASP A 275 4.57 -11.71 13.07
CA ASP A 275 6.00 -11.99 13.29
C ASP A 275 6.87 -10.75 13.05
N TYR A 276 6.32 -9.72 12.38
CA TYR A 276 6.95 -8.45 12.08
C TYR A 276 6.28 -7.30 12.85
N ASP A 277 7.10 -6.35 13.27
CA ASP A 277 6.65 -5.10 13.89
C ASP A 277 6.19 -4.09 12.83
N LYS A 278 6.82 -4.13 11.65
CA LYS A 278 6.50 -3.26 10.51
C LYS A 278 6.87 -3.92 9.20
N ILE A 279 6.07 -3.69 8.18
CA ILE A 279 6.35 -4.16 6.82
C ILE A 279 6.25 -3.00 5.83
N ILE A 280 7.08 -3.05 4.78
CA ILE A 280 6.86 -2.27 3.56
C ILE A 280 6.22 -3.22 2.56
N PHE A 281 4.94 -3.06 2.33
CA PHE A 281 4.26 -3.76 1.25
C PHE A 281 4.65 -3.16 -0.10
N ILE A 282 4.91 -4.02 -1.07
CA ILE A 282 5.11 -3.69 -2.47
C ILE A 282 4.28 -4.60 -3.37
N ASP A 283 3.65 -4.05 -4.40
CA ASP A 283 3.08 -4.88 -5.48
C ASP A 283 4.20 -5.63 -6.22
N ALA A 284 3.87 -6.74 -6.90
CA ALA A 284 4.87 -7.59 -7.56
C ALA A 284 5.37 -7.02 -8.91
N ASP A 285 4.86 -5.87 -9.33
CA ASP A 285 5.12 -5.20 -10.61
C ASP A 285 5.81 -3.85 -10.48
N LEU A 286 6.67 -3.75 -9.48
CA LEU A 286 7.60 -2.64 -9.33
C LEU A 286 9.05 -3.11 -9.15
N LEU A 287 9.97 -2.16 -9.30
CA LEU A 287 11.38 -2.34 -8.98
C LEU A 287 11.84 -1.31 -7.95
N ILE A 288 12.57 -1.78 -6.95
CA ILE A 288 13.30 -0.94 -6.00
C ILE A 288 14.64 -0.58 -6.63
N LEU A 289 14.80 0.68 -7.03
CA LEU A 289 15.99 1.19 -7.70
C LEU A 289 16.97 1.84 -6.71
N ARG A 290 16.49 2.31 -5.55
CA ARG A 290 17.29 2.82 -4.43
C ARG A 290 16.71 2.31 -3.12
N ASN A 291 17.55 2.25 -2.08
CA ASN A 291 17.13 1.77 -0.77
C ASN A 291 15.99 2.63 -0.19
N ILE A 292 14.89 1.99 0.25
CA ILE A 292 13.76 2.64 0.92
C ILE A 292 13.57 2.16 2.37
N ASP A 293 14.59 1.57 2.99
CA ASP A 293 14.53 1.04 4.35
C ASP A 293 14.21 2.14 5.39
N PHE A 294 14.47 3.40 5.08
CA PHE A 294 14.08 4.53 5.94
C PHE A 294 12.56 4.63 6.15
N LEU A 295 11.75 4.07 5.25
CA LEU A 295 10.30 4.00 5.42
C LEU A 295 9.90 3.09 6.58
N PHE A 296 10.78 2.20 7.07
CA PHE A 296 10.52 1.45 8.30
C PHE A 296 10.50 2.32 9.57
N GLU A 297 10.85 3.61 9.51
CA GLU A 297 10.63 4.53 10.63
C GLU A 297 9.24 5.18 10.58
N MET A 298 8.54 5.13 9.44
CA MET A 298 7.23 5.76 9.26
C MET A 298 6.08 4.92 9.83
N PRO A 299 4.97 5.52 10.29
CA PRO A 299 3.84 4.78 10.81
C PRO A 299 2.88 4.30 9.70
N GLU A 300 1.99 3.38 10.07
CA GLU A 300 0.83 3.01 9.25
C GLU A 300 -0.19 4.16 9.19
N ILE A 301 -0.85 4.46 8.06
CA ILE A 301 -0.46 4.14 6.68
C ILE A 301 0.44 5.27 6.17
N THR A 302 1.56 4.89 5.58
CA THR A 302 2.44 5.80 4.83
C THR A 302 2.52 5.30 3.40
N ALA A 303 2.21 6.16 2.42
CA ALA A 303 2.06 5.81 1.01
C ALA A 303 2.20 7.05 0.11
N THR A 304 2.26 6.84 -1.21
CA THR A 304 2.24 7.95 -2.19
C THR A 304 0.81 8.41 -2.50
N GLY A 305 0.66 9.67 -2.89
CA GLY A 305 -0.62 10.18 -3.39
C GLY A 305 -1.09 9.47 -4.66
N ASN A 306 -2.40 9.49 -4.86
CA ASN A 306 -3.12 9.10 -6.06
C ASN A 306 -4.17 10.18 -6.39
N ASN A 307 -5.09 9.94 -7.32
CA ASN A 307 -6.15 10.90 -7.63
C ASN A 307 -6.99 11.28 -6.40
N ALA A 308 -7.47 12.54 -6.37
CA ALA A 308 -8.22 13.11 -5.26
C ALA A 308 -7.50 12.97 -3.89
N THR A 309 -8.23 12.69 -2.82
CA THR A 309 -7.72 12.67 -1.44
C THR A 309 -7.08 11.33 -1.04
N LEU A 310 -6.72 10.51 -2.03
CA LEU A 310 -6.52 9.07 -1.89
C LEU A 310 -5.05 8.68 -2.06
N PHE A 311 -4.63 7.60 -1.41
CA PHE A 311 -3.29 7.02 -1.60
C PHE A 311 -3.29 5.87 -2.59
N ASN A 312 -2.12 5.64 -3.20
CA ASN A 312 -1.85 4.44 -4.01
C ASN A 312 -1.42 3.28 -3.10
N SER A 313 -2.01 2.10 -3.29
CA SER A 313 -1.77 0.93 -2.42
C SER A 313 -0.65 0.00 -2.91
N GLY A 314 0.14 0.43 -3.91
CA GLY A 314 1.23 -0.35 -4.47
C GLY A 314 2.53 -0.28 -3.69
N VAL A 315 2.71 0.76 -2.87
CA VAL A 315 3.76 0.84 -1.85
C VAL A 315 3.14 1.39 -0.57
N MET A 316 3.15 0.60 0.51
CA MET A 316 2.55 1.00 1.79
C MET A 316 3.40 0.55 2.97
N VAL A 317 3.55 1.43 3.97
CA VAL A 317 4.02 1.03 5.30
C VAL A 317 2.85 0.55 6.14
N VAL A 318 2.95 -0.66 6.68
CA VAL A 318 1.90 -1.34 7.44
C VAL A 318 2.45 -1.83 8.77
N GLU A 319 1.64 -1.79 9.83
CA GLU A 319 1.96 -2.30 11.16
C GLU A 319 1.08 -3.53 11.46
N PRO A 320 1.58 -4.77 11.20
CA PRO A 320 0.76 -5.97 11.31
C PRO A 320 0.05 -6.14 12.66
N SER A 321 -1.23 -6.50 12.58
CA SER A 321 -2.16 -6.61 13.70
C SER A 321 -3.33 -7.53 13.32
N ASN A 322 -3.43 -8.70 13.95
CA ASN A 322 -4.59 -9.59 13.78
C ASN A 322 -5.92 -8.88 14.11
N CYS A 323 -5.86 -7.91 15.02
CA CYS A 323 -7.02 -7.12 15.37
C CYS A 323 -7.41 -6.14 14.25
N THR A 324 -6.45 -5.52 13.57
CA THR A 324 -6.73 -4.68 12.38
C THR A 324 -7.23 -5.56 11.23
N PHE A 325 -6.66 -6.75 11.05
CA PHE A 325 -7.20 -7.74 10.12
C PHE A 325 -8.67 -8.07 10.41
N GLN A 326 -9.02 -8.31 11.68
CA GLN A 326 -10.41 -8.57 12.07
C GLN A 326 -11.32 -7.38 11.77
N LEU A 327 -10.88 -6.14 12.04
CA LEU A 327 -11.62 -4.93 11.65
C LEU A 327 -11.90 -4.90 10.14
N LEU A 328 -10.91 -5.19 9.30
CA LEU A 328 -11.09 -5.24 7.85
C LEU A 328 -12.09 -6.33 7.45
N MET A 329 -12.04 -7.50 8.10
CA MET A 329 -12.95 -8.61 7.81
C MET A 329 -14.37 -8.38 8.29
N ASP A 330 -14.56 -7.78 9.46
CA ASP A 330 -15.88 -7.51 10.05
C ASP A 330 -16.69 -6.53 9.17
N HIS A 331 -16.01 -5.59 8.50
CA HIS A 331 -16.63 -4.58 7.64
C HIS A 331 -16.56 -4.89 6.14
N ILE A 332 -16.12 -6.10 5.76
CA ILE A 332 -15.85 -6.49 4.35
C ILE A 332 -17.08 -6.34 3.42
N TYR A 333 -18.29 -6.53 3.95
CA TYR A 333 -19.54 -6.38 3.21
C TYR A 333 -20.11 -4.95 3.28
N GLU A 334 -19.81 -4.23 4.36
CA GLU A 334 -20.38 -2.93 4.66
C GLU A 334 -19.68 -1.84 3.85
N ILE A 335 -18.36 -1.84 3.84
CA ILE A 335 -17.57 -0.80 3.18
C ILE A 335 -17.56 -1.01 1.67
N GLU A 336 -17.72 0.09 0.95
CA GLU A 336 -17.74 0.10 -0.50
C GLU A 336 -16.42 0.65 -1.04
N SER A 337 -15.74 -0.16 -1.84
CA SER A 337 -14.52 0.26 -2.51
C SER A 337 -14.85 1.12 -3.71
N TYR A 338 -14.36 2.37 -3.74
CA TYR A 338 -14.64 3.32 -4.82
C TYR A 338 -14.20 2.82 -6.22
N ASN A 339 -13.21 1.93 -6.29
CA ASN A 339 -12.73 1.32 -7.54
C ASN A 339 -13.02 -0.18 -7.62
N GLY A 340 -13.80 -0.72 -6.68
CA GLY A 340 -14.07 -2.15 -6.57
C GLY A 340 -12.87 -3.01 -6.17
N GLY A 341 -11.67 -2.47 -5.96
CA GLY A 341 -10.46 -3.18 -5.58
C GLY A 341 -10.07 -3.00 -4.11
N ASP A 342 -8.93 -3.57 -3.71
CA ASP A 342 -8.37 -3.42 -2.37
C ASP A 342 -7.95 -1.98 -2.06
N GLN A 343 -7.33 -1.27 -3.03
CA GLN A 343 -6.94 0.13 -2.85
C GLN A 343 -8.13 0.99 -2.43
N GLY A 344 -9.28 0.83 -3.09
CA GLY A 344 -10.46 1.60 -2.76
C GLY A 344 -11.02 1.27 -1.40
N TYR A 345 -11.02 0.00 -1.01
CA TYR A 345 -11.44 -0.39 0.33
C TYR A 345 -10.53 0.21 1.42
N LEU A 346 -9.21 0.11 1.24
CA LEU A 346 -8.23 0.60 2.20
C LEU A 346 -8.30 2.12 2.37
N ASN A 347 -8.59 2.87 1.30
CA ASN A 347 -8.78 4.32 1.38
C ASN A 347 -10.04 4.75 2.15
N GLU A 348 -11.07 3.89 2.24
CA GLU A 348 -12.26 4.18 3.06
C GLU A 348 -12.02 3.91 4.55
N ILE A 349 -11.13 2.97 4.89
CA ILE A 349 -10.77 2.63 6.27
C ILE A 349 -9.70 3.57 6.82
N PHE A 350 -8.61 3.76 6.07
CA PHE A 350 -7.41 4.47 6.50
C PHE A 350 -7.38 5.88 5.92
N THR A 351 -8.34 6.71 6.33
CA THR A 351 -8.44 8.10 5.84
C THR A 351 -7.36 9.02 6.39
N TRP A 352 -6.76 8.69 7.54
CA TRP A 352 -5.60 9.39 8.09
C TRP A 352 -4.31 8.69 7.64
N TRP A 353 -3.67 9.20 6.60
CA TRP A 353 -2.46 8.62 6.00
C TRP A 353 -1.40 9.70 5.73
N HIS A 354 -0.15 9.26 5.61
CA HIS A 354 1.01 10.15 5.51
C HIS A 354 1.64 10.05 4.12
N ARG A 355 1.76 11.19 3.43
CA ARG A 355 2.28 11.24 2.06
C ARG A 355 3.79 11.13 2.02
N ILE A 356 4.27 10.27 1.13
CA ILE A 356 5.68 10.23 0.72
C ILE A 356 5.81 10.68 -0.75
N PRO A 357 7.00 11.16 -1.16
CA PRO A 357 7.24 11.60 -2.53
C PRO A 357 6.90 10.54 -3.58
N LYS A 358 6.35 10.96 -4.72
CA LYS A 358 6.05 10.11 -5.90
C LYS A 358 7.24 9.28 -6.37
N HIS A 359 8.47 9.72 -6.11
CA HIS A 359 9.69 8.94 -6.43
C HIS A 359 9.76 7.59 -5.70
N MET A 360 8.97 7.39 -4.64
CA MET A 360 8.89 6.15 -3.87
C MET A 360 7.80 5.19 -4.37
N ASN A 361 7.03 5.58 -5.39
CA ASN A 361 6.11 4.72 -6.14
C ASN A 361 5.81 5.38 -7.49
N PHE A 362 6.82 5.51 -8.34
CA PHE A 362 6.70 6.30 -9.56
C PHE A 362 6.08 5.47 -10.68
N LEU A 363 4.89 5.85 -11.12
CA LEU A 363 4.12 5.09 -12.11
C LEU A 363 4.71 5.24 -13.52
N LYS A 364 4.92 4.12 -14.22
CA LYS A 364 5.21 4.06 -15.66
C LYS A 364 3.95 4.40 -16.45
N HIS A 365 3.63 5.68 -16.52
CA HIS A 365 2.44 6.20 -17.18
C HIS A 365 2.70 7.59 -17.76
N PHE A 366 2.25 7.82 -18.99
CA PHE A 366 2.17 9.10 -19.66
C PHE A 366 0.70 9.51 -19.74
N TRP A 367 0.31 10.53 -18.99
CA TRP A 367 -1.09 10.93 -18.90
C TRP A 367 -1.53 11.62 -20.20
N GLU A 368 -2.80 11.49 -20.56
CA GLU A 368 -3.38 12.27 -21.63
C GLU A 368 -3.18 13.78 -21.34
N GLY A 369 -2.65 14.51 -22.33
CA GLY A 369 -2.33 15.92 -22.18
C GLY A 369 -0.97 16.24 -21.54
N ASP A 370 -0.15 15.23 -21.19
CA ASP A 370 1.24 15.49 -20.75
C ASP A 370 2.01 16.26 -21.85
N GLU A 371 2.61 17.39 -21.46
CA GLU A 371 3.50 18.18 -22.33
C GLU A 371 4.78 17.40 -22.68
N GLU A 372 5.40 17.72 -23.82
CA GLU A 372 6.61 17.03 -24.29
C GLU A 372 7.78 17.12 -23.28
N GLU A 373 7.91 18.24 -22.57
CA GLU A 373 8.92 18.39 -21.51
C GLU A 373 8.70 17.38 -20.37
N LYS A 374 7.44 17.17 -19.97
CA LYS A 374 7.07 16.19 -18.92
C LYS A 374 7.30 14.76 -19.39
N LYS A 375 7.01 14.45 -20.65
CA LYS A 375 7.33 13.13 -21.24
C LYS A 375 8.83 12.88 -21.27
N HIS A 376 9.62 13.85 -21.71
CA HIS A 376 11.09 13.76 -21.71
C HIS A 376 11.66 13.62 -20.30
N MET A 377 11.12 14.36 -19.33
CA MET A 377 11.49 14.23 -17.91
C MET A 377 11.23 12.81 -17.41
N LYS A 378 10.04 12.24 -17.65
CA LYS A 378 9.73 10.85 -17.26
C LYS A 378 10.67 9.84 -17.90
N ILE A 379 10.93 9.96 -19.21
CA ILE A 379 11.87 9.09 -19.93
C ILE A 379 13.28 9.17 -19.31
N ARG A 380 13.74 10.38 -18.96
CA ARG A 380 15.02 10.57 -18.25
C ARG A 380 15.01 9.89 -16.89
N LEU A 381 13.94 10.03 -16.10
CA LEU A 381 13.82 9.39 -14.79
C LEU A 381 13.82 7.85 -14.88
N PHE A 382 13.13 7.28 -15.86
CA PHE A 382 13.06 5.83 -16.07
C PHE A 382 14.41 5.19 -16.39
N GLY A 383 15.30 5.93 -17.06
CA GLY A 383 16.59 5.43 -17.55
C GLY A 383 17.81 5.96 -16.82
N ALA A 384 17.65 6.78 -15.78
CA ALA A 384 18.75 7.44 -15.09
C ALA A 384 19.74 6.43 -14.47
N ASP A 385 21.04 6.73 -14.58
CA ASP A 385 22.13 5.96 -13.98
C ASP A 385 23.21 6.93 -13.45
N PRO A 386 23.43 7.03 -12.12
CA PRO A 386 22.74 6.27 -11.06
C PRO A 386 21.23 6.59 -10.99
N PRO A 387 20.40 5.67 -10.49
CA PRO A 387 18.95 5.89 -10.41
C PRO A 387 18.58 7.15 -9.61
N ILE A 388 17.61 7.92 -10.11
CA ILE A 388 17.01 9.06 -9.38
C ILE A 388 15.80 8.58 -8.58
N LEU A 389 14.93 7.82 -9.23
CA LEU A 389 13.74 7.21 -8.62
C LEU A 389 14.14 6.19 -7.55
N TYR A 390 13.37 6.11 -6.47
CA TYR A 390 13.51 5.03 -5.50
C TYR A 390 12.77 3.78 -5.98
N VAL A 391 11.57 3.96 -6.54
CA VAL A 391 10.71 2.87 -6.99
C VAL A 391 10.10 3.22 -8.35
N LEU A 392 10.15 2.27 -9.28
CA LEU A 392 9.48 2.35 -10.58
C LEU A 392 8.40 1.27 -10.66
N HIS A 393 7.14 1.70 -10.81
CA HIS A 393 5.96 0.85 -10.83
C HIS A 393 5.43 0.68 -12.26
N TYR A 394 5.43 -0.55 -12.77
CA TYR A 394 5.08 -0.86 -14.15
C TYR A 394 3.58 -1.07 -14.34
N LEU A 395 2.91 -0.11 -15.00
CA LEU A 395 1.52 -0.25 -15.45
C LEU A 395 1.44 -0.87 -16.86
N GLY A 396 0.22 -1.24 -17.27
CA GLY A 396 -0.04 -1.96 -18.52
C GLY A 396 0.49 -3.39 -18.52
N ASN A 397 0.88 -3.88 -19.70
CA ASN A 397 1.59 -5.14 -19.85
C ASN A 397 2.96 -5.07 -19.15
N LYS A 398 3.25 -6.10 -18.36
CA LYS A 398 4.46 -6.16 -17.54
C LYS A 398 5.68 -6.53 -18.39
N PRO A 399 6.89 -6.03 -18.09
CA PRO A 399 8.09 -6.24 -18.92
C PRO A 399 8.40 -7.71 -19.23
N TRP A 400 8.20 -8.60 -18.26
CA TRP A 400 8.45 -10.04 -18.43
C TRP A 400 7.42 -10.75 -19.30
N LEU A 401 6.24 -10.16 -19.51
CA LEU A 401 5.20 -10.67 -20.43
C LEU A 401 5.43 -10.22 -21.87
N CYS A 402 6.23 -9.18 -22.08
CA CYS A 402 6.64 -8.70 -23.40
C CYS A 402 7.91 -9.42 -23.88
N PHE A 403 8.21 -9.35 -25.18
CA PHE A 403 9.55 -9.68 -25.68
C PHE A 403 10.58 -8.66 -25.20
N ARG A 404 11.86 -9.05 -25.17
CA ARG A 404 12.98 -8.18 -24.74
C ARG A 404 13.22 -6.98 -25.66
N ASP A 405 12.84 -7.09 -26.91
CA ASP A 405 13.24 -6.16 -27.96
C ASP A 405 12.64 -4.74 -27.80
N TYR A 406 11.40 -4.64 -27.30
CA TYR A 406 10.70 -3.37 -27.03
C TYR A 406 9.54 -3.59 -26.04
N ASP A 407 8.99 -2.49 -25.52
CA ASP A 407 7.81 -2.53 -24.65
C ASP A 407 6.55 -2.89 -25.47
N CYS A 408 5.99 -4.08 -25.25
CA CYS A 408 4.85 -4.57 -26.03
C CYS A 408 3.55 -3.76 -25.84
N ASN A 409 3.50 -2.87 -24.85
CA ASN A 409 2.41 -1.89 -24.70
C ASN A 409 2.23 -1.01 -25.95
N TRP A 410 3.28 -0.78 -26.76
CA TRP A 410 3.20 -0.03 -28.02
C TRP A 410 2.20 -0.65 -29.02
N ASN A 411 2.02 -1.97 -29.00
CA ASN A 411 1.16 -2.67 -29.95
C ASN A 411 -0.32 -2.70 -29.56
N VAL A 412 -0.69 -2.13 -28.42
CA VAL A 412 -2.07 -2.16 -27.92
C VAL A 412 -2.53 -0.73 -27.67
N ASP A 413 -3.49 -0.24 -28.45
CA ASP A 413 -4.01 1.15 -28.43
C ASP A 413 -4.20 1.71 -27.02
N ILE A 414 -5.02 1.02 -26.22
CA ILE A 414 -5.39 1.42 -24.86
C ILE A 414 -4.24 1.34 -23.85
N LEU A 415 -3.10 0.74 -24.22
CA LEU A 415 -1.93 0.60 -23.34
C LEU A 415 -0.75 1.49 -23.75
N GLN A 416 -0.85 2.23 -24.87
CA GLN A 416 0.25 3.09 -25.32
C GLN A 416 0.63 4.16 -24.29
N GLU A 417 -0.31 4.59 -23.45
CA GLU A 417 -0.04 5.50 -22.33
C GLU A 417 0.94 4.92 -21.30
N PHE A 418 1.11 3.60 -21.25
CA PHE A 418 2.09 2.93 -20.39
C PHE A 418 3.38 2.56 -21.12
N ALA A 419 3.48 2.77 -22.43
CA ALA A 419 4.59 2.24 -23.22
C ALA A 419 5.89 3.03 -23.03
N SER A 420 6.98 2.35 -22.65
CA SER A 420 8.30 2.95 -22.57
C SER A 420 9.43 1.93 -22.73
N ASP A 421 10.13 1.99 -23.86
CA ASP A 421 11.32 1.17 -24.11
C ASP A 421 12.44 1.41 -23.10
N ILE A 422 12.53 2.63 -22.56
CA ILE A 422 13.53 2.98 -21.55
C ILE A 422 13.21 2.30 -20.23
N ALA A 423 11.96 2.41 -19.75
CA ALA A 423 11.53 1.70 -18.54
C ALA A 423 11.62 0.17 -18.71
N HIS A 424 11.28 -0.34 -19.90
CA HIS A 424 11.40 -1.76 -20.24
C HIS A 424 12.85 -2.25 -20.16
N LYS A 425 13.80 -1.49 -20.74
CA LYS A 425 15.24 -1.77 -20.63
C LYS A 425 15.72 -1.73 -19.18
N THR A 426 15.24 -0.78 -18.37
CA THR A 426 15.55 -0.72 -16.94
C THR A 426 15.13 -1.98 -16.21
N TRP A 427 13.97 -2.56 -16.55
CA TRP A 427 13.55 -3.83 -15.98
C TRP A 427 14.50 -4.98 -16.36
N TRP A 428 14.86 -5.05 -17.63
CA TRP A 428 15.78 -6.08 -18.11
C TRP A 428 17.18 -5.98 -17.51
N LYS A 429 17.65 -4.79 -17.11
CA LYS A 429 18.92 -4.65 -16.34
C LYS A 429 18.86 -5.41 -15.01
N VAL A 430 17.75 -5.34 -14.28
CA VAL A 430 17.57 -6.10 -13.02
C VAL A 430 17.50 -7.58 -13.32
N HIS A 431 16.74 -7.99 -14.34
CA HIS A 431 16.64 -9.38 -14.73
C HIS A 431 18.01 -9.98 -15.07
N ASP A 432 18.84 -9.27 -15.82
CA ASP A 432 20.14 -9.76 -16.28
C ASP A 432 21.16 -9.87 -15.14
N ALA A 433 20.94 -9.15 -14.03
CA ALA A 433 21.72 -9.30 -12.80
C ALA A 433 21.27 -10.51 -11.95
N MET A 434 20.13 -11.14 -12.26
CA MET A 434 19.66 -12.33 -11.54
C MET A 434 20.48 -13.57 -11.93
N PRO A 435 20.69 -14.52 -11.00
CA PRO A 435 21.20 -15.85 -11.32
C PRO A 435 20.43 -16.53 -12.47
N GLU A 436 21.13 -17.23 -13.38
CA GLU A 436 20.52 -17.87 -14.55
C GLU A 436 19.37 -18.84 -14.19
N HIS A 437 19.50 -19.56 -13.06
CA HIS A 437 18.47 -20.47 -12.59
C HIS A 437 17.19 -19.76 -12.13
N LEU A 438 17.23 -18.46 -11.83
CA LEU A 438 16.05 -17.64 -11.54
C LEU A 438 15.46 -17.02 -12.81
N GLN A 439 16.29 -16.68 -13.80
CA GLN A 439 15.82 -16.14 -15.09
C GLN A 439 14.86 -17.10 -15.81
N LYS A 440 14.98 -18.41 -15.60
CA LYS A 440 14.07 -19.42 -16.18
C LYS A 440 12.60 -19.26 -15.75
N PHE A 441 12.33 -18.59 -14.62
CA PHE A 441 10.96 -18.29 -14.18
C PHE A 441 10.31 -17.17 -15.00
N CYS A 442 11.08 -16.50 -15.86
CA CYS A 442 10.64 -15.44 -16.76
C CYS A 442 10.47 -15.90 -18.22
N LEU A 443 10.44 -17.22 -18.47
CA LEU A 443 10.15 -17.77 -19.79
C LEU A 443 8.69 -17.51 -20.20
N LEU A 444 8.47 -17.33 -21.51
CA LEU A 444 7.15 -17.03 -22.08
C LEU A 444 6.40 -18.31 -22.43
N ARG A 445 5.18 -18.45 -21.92
CA ARG A 445 4.25 -19.51 -22.35
C ARG A 445 3.91 -19.38 -23.82
N SER A 446 3.58 -20.49 -24.46
CA SER A 446 3.14 -20.57 -25.86
C SER A 446 1.95 -19.65 -26.13
N LYS A 447 0.95 -19.65 -25.24
CA LYS A 447 -0.21 -18.75 -25.33
C LYS A 447 0.22 -17.27 -25.31
N GLN A 448 1.18 -16.90 -24.46
CA GLN A 448 1.68 -15.53 -24.39
C GLN A 448 2.45 -15.13 -25.66
N LYS A 449 3.25 -16.03 -26.24
CA LYS A 449 3.95 -15.77 -27.51
C LYS A 449 2.96 -15.51 -28.64
N ALA A 450 1.91 -16.32 -28.72
CA ALA A 450 0.83 -16.14 -29.70
C ALA A 450 0.09 -14.80 -29.49
N ALA A 451 -0.22 -14.44 -28.24
CA ALA A 451 -0.82 -13.15 -27.92
C ALA A 451 0.04 -11.97 -28.39
N LEU A 452 1.34 -11.97 -28.07
CA LEU A 452 2.26 -10.90 -28.50
C LEU A 452 2.36 -10.76 -30.03
N GLU A 453 2.41 -11.88 -30.75
CA GLU A 453 2.45 -11.86 -32.22
C GLU A 453 1.10 -11.42 -32.80
N TRP A 454 -0.02 -11.80 -32.19
CA TRP A 454 -1.33 -11.32 -32.57
C TRP A 454 -1.43 -9.80 -32.43
N ASP A 455 -1.05 -9.25 -31.28
CA ASP A 455 -1.08 -7.81 -31.00
C ASP A 455 -0.18 -7.06 -31.99
N ARG A 456 1.02 -7.58 -32.27
CA ARG A 456 1.93 -7.02 -33.29
C ARG A 456 1.26 -6.95 -34.67
N ARG A 457 0.53 -8.00 -35.09
CA ARG A 457 -0.20 -8.02 -36.37
C ARG A 457 -1.38 -7.05 -36.39
N GLN A 458 -2.06 -6.85 -35.26
CA GLN A 458 -3.12 -5.85 -35.17
C GLN A 458 -2.55 -4.43 -35.29
N ALA A 459 -1.44 -4.13 -34.62
CA ALA A 459 -0.74 -2.85 -34.75
C ALA A 459 -0.24 -2.59 -36.18
N GLU A 460 0.29 -3.63 -36.86
CA GLU A 460 0.66 -3.58 -38.28
C GLU A 460 -0.56 -3.30 -39.18
N LYS A 461 -1.66 -4.02 -38.98
CA LYS A 461 -2.91 -3.83 -39.73
C LYS A 461 -3.51 -2.44 -39.51
N ALA A 462 -3.43 -1.93 -38.29
CA ALA A 462 -3.88 -0.59 -37.92
C ALA A 462 -2.85 0.51 -38.30
N ASN A 463 -1.66 0.12 -38.80
CA ASN A 463 -0.58 1.00 -39.21
C ASN A 463 -0.20 2.03 -38.14
N TYR A 464 0.04 1.55 -36.91
CA TYR A 464 0.46 2.43 -35.81
C TYR A 464 1.73 3.21 -36.17
N THR A 465 1.74 4.49 -35.80
CA THR A 465 2.71 5.49 -36.25
C THR A 465 4.07 5.37 -35.56
N ASP A 466 4.12 4.81 -34.36
CA ASP A 466 5.36 4.56 -33.60
C ASP A 466 6.26 3.52 -34.28
N GLY A 467 5.68 2.61 -35.07
CA GLY A 467 6.41 1.63 -35.88
C GLY A 467 7.06 0.46 -35.12
N HIS A 468 6.80 0.26 -33.83
CA HIS A 468 7.40 -0.85 -33.06
C HIS A 468 7.01 -2.23 -33.60
N TRP A 469 5.84 -2.35 -34.22
CA TRP A 469 5.39 -3.59 -34.87
C TRP A 469 6.32 -4.09 -36.00
N LYS A 470 7.20 -3.22 -36.53
CA LYS A 470 8.23 -3.55 -37.54
C LYS A 470 9.50 -4.15 -36.94
N ILE A 471 9.70 -4.05 -35.62
CA ILE A 471 10.91 -4.50 -34.95
C ILE A 471 10.99 -6.04 -35.01
N LYS A 472 12.11 -6.55 -35.51
CA LYS A 472 12.37 -7.98 -35.57
C LYS A 472 12.72 -8.52 -34.19
N ILE A 473 11.92 -9.44 -33.68
CA ILE A 473 12.11 -10.09 -32.37
C ILE A 473 13.38 -10.96 -32.37
N GLN A 474 14.33 -10.63 -31.51
CA GLN A 474 15.57 -11.39 -31.27
C GLN A 474 15.55 -12.12 -29.92
N ASP A 475 14.57 -11.84 -29.06
CA ASP A 475 14.40 -12.50 -27.77
C ASP A 475 14.44 -14.04 -27.90
N LYS A 476 15.44 -14.65 -27.26
CA LYS A 476 15.65 -16.10 -27.26
C LYS A 476 14.43 -16.86 -26.73
N ARG A 477 13.65 -16.24 -25.83
CA ARG A 477 12.44 -16.84 -25.23
C ARG A 477 11.38 -17.18 -26.28
N LEU A 478 11.38 -16.51 -27.44
CA LEU A 478 10.50 -16.86 -28.56
C LEU A 478 10.70 -18.33 -28.97
N LYS A 479 11.97 -18.78 -29.06
CA LYS A 479 12.34 -20.15 -29.48
C LYS A 479 12.43 -21.15 -28.33
N THR A 480 12.59 -20.68 -27.10
CA THR A 480 12.69 -21.57 -25.92
C THR A 480 11.34 -22.19 -25.59
N CYS A 481 11.29 -23.51 -25.48
CA CYS A 481 10.11 -24.27 -25.07
C CYS A 481 10.33 -24.88 -23.68
N PHE A 482 9.33 -24.74 -22.81
CA PHE A 482 9.32 -25.36 -21.47
C PHE A 482 7.97 -26.01 -21.11
N GLU A 483 7.03 -26.02 -22.06
CA GLU A 483 5.72 -26.67 -21.93
C GLU A 483 5.70 -27.93 -22.80
N ASP A 484 4.83 -28.88 -22.50
CA ASP A 484 4.72 -30.13 -23.28
C ASP A 484 4.38 -29.87 -24.77
N PHE A 485 3.65 -28.76 -25.03
CA PHE A 485 3.26 -28.34 -26.36
C PHE A 485 3.64 -26.87 -26.58
N CYS A 486 4.60 -26.63 -27.48
CA CYS A 486 5.15 -25.30 -27.75
C CYS A 486 4.86 -24.74 -29.14
N PHE A 487 3.90 -25.31 -29.86
CA PHE A 487 3.56 -24.88 -31.21
C PHE A 487 2.63 -23.65 -31.19
N TRP A 488 3.15 -22.54 -30.66
CA TRP A 488 2.42 -21.30 -30.46
C TRP A 488 1.93 -20.70 -31.79
N GLU A 489 2.61 -20.96 -32.91
CA GLU A 489 2.20 -20.48 -34.23
C GLU A 489 0.83 -21.03 -34.66
N SER A 490 0.50 -22.28 -34.28
CA SER A 490 -0.83 -22.84 -34.58
C SER A 490 -1.96 -22.18 -33.81
N MET A 491 -1.67 -21.64 -32.62
CA MET A 491 -2.68 -20.95 -31.81
C MET A 491 -3.18 -19.69 -32.52
N LEU A 492 -2.38 -19.09 -33.41
CA LEU A 492 -2.77 -17.92 -34.20
C LEU A 492 -3.86 -18.21 -35.23
N TRP A 493 -4.03 -19.48 -35.66
CA TRP A 493 -5.03 -19.82 -36.68
C TRP A 493 -6.47 -19.63 -36.22
N HIS A 494 -6.70 -19.70 -34.90
CA HIS A 494 -8.02 -19.59 -34.29
C HIS A 494 -8.13 -18.43 -33.29
N TRP A 495 -7.09 -17.59 -33.22
CA TRP A 495 -7.05 -16.48 -32.27
C TRP A 495 -8.08 -15.41 -32.65
N GLY A 496 -8.97 -15.06 -31.72
CA GLY A 496 -10.06 -14.10 -31.95
C GLY A 496 -11.41 -14.71 -32.40
N GLU A 497 -11.52 -16.04 -32.53
CA GLU A 497 -12.80 -16.71 -32.77
C GLU A 497 -13.64 -16.81 -31.47
N LYS A 498 -14.90 -16.34 -31.51
CA LYS A 498 -15.80 -16.28 -30.32
C LYS A 498 -16.17 -17.64 -29.69
N ASN A 499 -15.96 -18.75 -30.39
CA ASN A 499 -16.41 -20.09 -29.97
C ASN A 499 -15.29 -21.02 -29.50
N TRP A 500 -14.05 -20.54 -29.35
CA TRP A 500 -13.00 -21.36 -28.79
C TRP A 500 -13.20 -21.48 -27.27
N THR A 501 -13.50 -22.69 -26.79
CA THR A 501 -13.68 -22.96 -25.35
C THR A 501 -12.33 -22.91 -24.65
N ASP A 502 -11.99 -21.72 -24.17
CA ASP A 502 -10.77 -21.40 -23.42
C ASP A 502 -10.86 -21.89 -21.95
N ASN A 503 -11.51 -23.04 -21.72
CA ASN A 503 -11.86 -23.53 -20.39
C ASN A 503 -10.92 -24.64 -19.88
N SER A 504 -9.78 -24.87 -20.52
CA SER A 504 -8.76 -25.71 -19.94
C SER A 504 -7.77 -24.86 -19.15
N THR A 505 -8.06 -24.71 -17.87
CA THR A 505 -7.08 -24.95 -16.81
C THR A 505 -6.54 -26.39 -16.93
N ALA A 506 -5.99 -26.75 -18.09
CA ALA A 506 -5.18 -27.94 -18.23
C ALA A 506 -3.96 -27.67 -17.36
N SER A 507 -4.01 -28.24 -16.17
CA SER A 507 -2.92 -28.51 -15.28
C SER A 507 -1.86 -29.30 -16.04
N THR A 508 -1.08 -28.63 -16.88
CA THR A 508 0.25 -29.14 -17.21
C THR A 508 1.00 -29.19 -15.88
N PRO A 509 1.52 -30.36 -15.48
CA PRO A 509 2.22 -30.47 -14.23
C PRO A 509 3.39 -29.47 -14.26
N PRO A 510 3.56 -28.66 -13.22
CA PRO A 510 4.71 -27.76 -13.14
C PRO A 510 5.99 -28.59 -13.25
N PRO A 511 7.09 -28.04 -13.81
CA PRO A 511 8.37 -28.73 -13.83
C PRO A 511 8.74 -29.23 -12.42
N PRO A 512 9.47 -30.36 -12.28
CA PRO A 512 9.79 -30.91 -10.97
C PRO A 512 10.49 -29.89 -10.07
N ALA A 513 10.23 -29.98 -8.76
CA ALA A 513 10.78 -29.08 -7.75
C ALA A 513 12.30 -28.97 -7.84
N ILE A 514 12.84 -27.78 -7.57
CA ILE A 514 14.29 -27.57 -7.50
C ILE A 514 14.79 -28.24 -6.23
N THR A 515 15.54 -29.34 -6.36
CA THR A 515 16.29 -29.91 -5.22
C THR A 515 17.43 -28.95 -4.88
N SER A 516 17.35 -28.29 -3.73
CA SER A 516 18.48 -27.60 -3.13
C SER A 516 19.52 -28.64 -2.75
N ALA A 517 20.54 -28.81 -3.59
CA ALA A 517 21.77 -29.44 -3.14
C ALA A 517 22.32 -28.53 -2.03
N SER A 518 22.30 -29.03 -0.80
CA SER A 518 22.95 -28.42 0.35
C SER A 518 24.38 -28.06 -0.03
N LEU A 519 24.67 -26.77 -0.17
CA LEU A 519 26.03 -26.27 -0.10
C LEU A 519 26.49 -26.52 1.34
N SER A 520 27.09 -27.68 1.56
CA SER A 520 27.71 -28.05 2.81
C SER A 520 29.02 -27.30 2.98
N SER A 521 29.05 -26.48 4.04
CA SER A 521 30.20 -25.88 4.75
C SER A 521 31.02 -24.81 4.04
#